data_AF-A0A7W1N8G2-F1
#
_entry.id   AF-A0A7W1N8G2-F1
#
_cell.length_a   1.000
_cell.length_b   1.000
_cell.length_c   1.000
_cell.angle_alpha   90.00
_cell.angle_beta   90.00
_cell.angle_gamma   90.00
#
_symmetry.space_group_name_H-M   'P 1'
#
loop_
_entity.id
_entity.type
_entity.pdbx_description
1 polymer ?
#
loop_
_entity_poly.entity_id
_entity_poly.type
_entity_poly.pdbx_seq_one_letter_code
_entity_poly.pdbx_strand_id
1 'polypeptide(L)' 'MDEAERVLARLRRIEGLRAGAPPSLLLAELRALVPEAERWARREGDARAKAAATKLREEAEGMR' A
#
# COMPACT_ATOMS: atom_id res chain seq x y z
N MET A 1 17.03 7.13 -8.79
CA MET A 1 16.40 5.80 -8.79
C MET A 1 15.22 5.87 -9.75
N ASP A 2 15.16 4.96 -10.70
CA ASP A 2 14.08 4.89 -11.68
C ASP A 2 12.75 4.52 -10.99
N GLU A 3 11.64 5.06 -11.48
CA GLU A 3 10.30 4.68 -11.00
C GLU A 3 10.04 3.19 -11.23
N ALA A 4 10.50 2.65 -12.36
CA ALA A 4 10.40 1.22 -12.65
C ALA A 4 11.19 0.38 -11.63
N GLU A 5 12.41 0.78 -11.27
CA GLU A 5 13.21 0.11 -10.25
C GLU A 5 12.52 0.10 -8.88
N ARG A 6 11.88 1.21 -8.49
CA ARG A 6 11.12 1.30 -7.24
C ARG A 6 9.93 0.35 -7.23
N VAL A 7 9.19 0.29 -8.34
CA VAL A 7 8.04 -0.63 -8.49
C VAL A 7 8.52 -2.07 -8.39
N LEU A 8 9.58 -2.45 -9.12
CA LEU A 8 10.12 -3.82 -9.08
C LEU A 8 10.66 -4.22 -7.72
N ALA A 9 11.31 -3.31 -6.99
CA ALA A 9 11.75 -3.56 -5.62
C ALA A 9 10.57 -3.79 -4.66
N ARG A 10 9.48 -3.03 -4.84
CA ARG A 10 8.27 -3.17 -4.03
C ARG A 10 7.53 -4.46 -4.31
N LEU A 11 7.36 -4.85 -5.58
CA LEU A 11 6.74 -6.12 -5.96
C LEU A 11 7.48 -7.31 -5.34
N ARG A 12 8.81 -7.33 -5.41
CA ARG A 12 9.63 -8.37 -4.75
C ARG A 12 9.40 -8.43 -3.23
N ARG A 13 9.26 -7.28 -2.58
CA ARG A 13 8.96 -7.20 -1.15
C ARG A 13 7.57 -7.76 -0.84
N ILE A 14 6.56 -7.40 -1.62
CA ILE A 14 5.19 -7.91 -1.48
C ILE A 14 5.13 -9.43 -1.66
N GLU A 15 5.86 -9.98 -2.63
CA GLU A 15 5.99 -11.43 -2.80
C GLU A 15 6.60 -12.10 -1.56
N GLY A 16 7.64 -11.50 -0.98
CA GLY A 16 8.22 -11.97 0.28
C GLY A 16 7.24 -11.89 1.46
N LEU A 17 6.37 -10.88 1.49
CA LEU A 17 5.34 -10.75 2.53
C LEU A 17 4.27 -11.84 2.42
N ARG A 18 3.88 -12.20 1.19
CA ARG A 18 2.90 -13.26 0.91
C ARG A 18 3.37 -14.64 1.35
N ALA A 19 4.68 -14.88 1.37
CA ALA A 19 5.28 -16.16 1.77
C ALA A 19 5.24 -16.44 3.29
N GLY A 20 4.55 -15.62 4.08
CA GLY A 20 4.40 -15.81 5.53
C GLY A 20 5.28 -14.87 6.36
N ALA A 21 5.31 -13.58 6.00
CA ALA A 21 6.07 -12.61 6.79
C ALA A 21 5.43 -12.32 8.16
N PRO A 22 6.25 -11.89 9.14
CA PRO A 22 5.76 -11.34 10.39
C PRO A 22 4.67 -10.28 10.17
N PRO A 23 3.58 -10.30 10.97
CA PRO A 23 2.48 -9.33 10.86
C PRO A 23 2.94 -7.86 10.89
N SER A 24 3.99 -7.56 11.65
CA SER A 24 4.58 -6.22 11.73
C SER A 24 5.18 -5.72 10.40
N LEU A 25 5.79 -6.61 9.62
CA LEU A 25 6.35 -6.27 8.30
C LEU A 25 5.24 -6.07 7.27
N LEU A 26 4.20 -6.91 7.31
CA LEU A 26 3.02 -6.75 6.46
C LEU A 26 2.31 -5.41 6.75
N LEU A 27 2.17 -5.07 8.03
CA LEU A 27 1.58 -3.81 8.49
C LEU A 27 2.39 -2.59 8.05
N ALA A 28 3.72 -2.64 8.17
CA ALA A 28 4.59 -1.55 7.73
C ALA A 28 4.45 -1.30 6.22
N GLU A 29 4.38 -2.38 5.43
CA GLU A 29 4.19 -2.27 3.98
C GLU A 29 2.82 -1.72 3.61
N LEU A 30 1.76 -2.19 4.27
CA LEU A 30 0.40 -1.68 4.06
C LEU A 30 0.33 -0.17 4.35
N ARG A 31 0.90 0.27 5.48
CA ARG A 31 0.97 1.70 5.85
C ARG A 31 1.71 2.55 4.81
N ALA A 32 2.74 2.00 4.18
CA ALA A 32 3.44 2.68 3.09
C ALA A 32 2.62 2.73 1.79
N LEU A 33 1.75 1.75 1.52
CA LEU A 33 0.89 1.73 0.31
C LEU A 33 -0.27 2.73 0.39
N VAL A 34 -0.84 2.96 1.58
CA VAL A 34 -1.99 3.87 1.77
C VAL A 34 -1.79 5.26 1.14
N PRO A 35 -0.72 6.03 1.45
CA PRO A 35 -0.57 7.37 0.90
C PRO A 35 -0.32 7.37 -0.62
N GLU A 36 0.18 6.28 -1.19
CA GLU A 36 0.32 6.11 -2.65
C GLU A 36 -1.04 5.88 -3.31
N ALA A 37 -1.85 4.98 -2.76
CA ALA A 37 -3.21 4.73 -3.22
C ALA A 37 -4.06 6.02 -3.16
N GLU A 38 -3.93 6.80 -2.09
CA GLU A 38 -4.61 8.08 -1.97
C GLU A 38 -4.17 9.11 -3.02
N ARG A 39 -2.86 9.22 -3.29
CA ARG A 39 -2.34 10.13 -4.33
C ARG A 39 -2.86 9.72 -5.70
N TRP A 40 -2.88 8.43 -5.99
CA TRP A 40 -3.41 7.89 -7.24
C TRP A 40 -4.92 8.18 -7.37
N ALA A 41 -5.71 7.88 -6.33
CA ALA A 41 -7.14 8.17 -6.31
C ALA A 41 -7.48 9.66 -6.46
N ARG A 42 -6.66 10.55 -5.88
CA ARG A 42 -6.79 12.00 -6.07
C ARG A 42 -6.49 12.42 -7.51
N ARG A 43 -5.46 11.84 -8.15
CA ARG A 43 -5.08 12.14 -9.54
C ARG A 43 -6.11 11.65 -10.56
N GLU A 44 -6.59 10.42 -10.41
CA GLU A 44 -7.57 9.81 -11.34
C GLU A 44 -8.99 10.37 -11.13
N GLY A 45 -9.27 10.94 -9.96
CA GLY A 45 -10.59 11.46 -9.62
C GLY A 45 -11.64 10.38 -9.30
N ASP A 46 -11.31 9.10 -9.47
CA ASP A 46 -12.19 7.95 -9.27
C ASP A 46 -12.71 7.84 -7.83
N ALA A 47 -14.03 7.95 -7.67
CA ALA A 47 -14.71 7.83 -6.38
C ALA A 47 -14.51 6.45 -5.72
N ARG A 48 -14.41 5.37 -6.52
CA ARG A 48 -14.15 4.02 -6.00
C ARG A 48 -12.74 3.90 -5.46
N ALA A 49 -11.74 4.42 -6.20
CA ALA A 49 -10.36 4.47 -5.74
C ALA A 49 -10.22 5.29 -4.44
N LYS A 50 -10.94 6.42 -4.32
CA LYS A 50 -10.95 7.24 -3.10
C LYS A 50 -11.55 6.50 -1.90
N ALA A 51 -12.67 5.80 -2.10
CA ALA A 51 -13.29 5.00 -1.05
C ALA A 51 -12.37 3.85 -0.60
N ALA A 52 -11.73 3.15 -1.55
CA ALA A 52 -10.77 2.10 -1.24
C ALA A 52 -9.57 2.62 -0.45
N ALA A 53 -9.00 3.77 -0.84
CA ALA A 53 -7.87 4.36 -0.13
C ALA A 53 -8.23 4.77 1.31
N THR A 54 -9.42 5.32 1.53
CA THR A 54 -9.93 5.64 2.87
C THR A 54 -10.08 4.39 3.74
N LYS A 55 -10.69 3.32 3.21
CA LYS A 55 -10.84 2.06 3.94
C LYS A 55 -9.49 1.46 4.34
N LEU A 56 -8.52 1.47 3.42
CA LEU A 56 -7.16 0.98 3.69
C LEU A 56 -6.46 1.79 4.79
N ARG A 57 -6.69 3.11 4.86
CA ARG A 57 -6.17 3.97 5.94
C ARG A 57 -6.74 3.57 7.29
N GLU A 58 -8.06 3.41 7.37
CA GLU A 58 -8.76 3.04 8.61
C GLU A 58 -8.27 1.67 9.13
N GLU A 59 -8.12 0.68 8.26
CA GLU A 59 -7.60 -0.65 8.63
C GLU A 59 -6.14 -0.58 9.10
N ALA A 60 -5.29 0.20 8.42
CA ALA A 60 -3.89 0.37 8.78
C ALA A 60 -3.68 1.09 10.14
N GLU A 61 -4.65 1.91 10.55
CA GLU A 61 -4.68 2.62 11.83
C GLU A 61 -5.27 1.77 12.97
N GLY A 62 -6.27 0.93 12.68
CA GLY A 62 -6.99 0.11 13.66
C GLY A 62 -6.32 -1.22 14.06
N MET A 63 -5.37 -1.72 13.27
CA MET A 63 -4.61 -2.95 13.57
C MET A 63 -3.44 -2.72 14.57
N ARG A 64 -3.75 -2.23 15.78
CA ARG A 64 -2.77 -2.08 16.88
C ARG A 64 -2.82 -3.23 17.87
#